data_AF-A0A965PX07-F1
#
_entry.id   AF-A0A965PX07-F1
#
_cell.length_a   1.000
_cell.length_b   1.000
_cell.length_c   1.000
_cell.angle_alpha   90.00
_cell.angle_beta   90.00
_cell.angle_gamma   90.00
#
_symmetry.space_group_name_H-M   'P 1'
#
loop_
_entity.id
_entity.type
_entity.pdbx_description
1 polymer ?
#
loop_
_entity_poly.entity_id
_entity_poly.type
_entity_poly.pdbx_seq_one_letter_code
_entity_poly.pdbx_strand_id
1 'polypeptide(L)' 'MRNSVPRKVIYDTDPGVDDAMALYYALAHPEIELLGVTTTFGNVT' A
#
# COMPACT_ATOMS: atom_id res chain seq x y z
N MET A 1 18.93 -7.44 -13.48
CA MET A 1 18.08 -7.29 -12.29
C MET A 1 18.62 -6.11 -11.49
N ARG A 2 17.85 -5.04 -11.31
CA ARG A 2 18.31 -3.91 -10.47
C ARG A 2 18.17 -4.36 -9.02
N ASN A 3 19.30 -4.50 -8.32
CA ASN A 3 19.37 -4.70 -6.87
C ASN A 3 19.18 -3.33 -6.18
N SER A 4 18.00 -2.73 -6.30
CA SER A 4 17.60 -1.58 -5.48
C SER A 4 17.03 -2.10 -4.16
N VAL A 5 17.43 -1.49 -3.04
CA VAL A 5 16.80 -1.77 -1.74
C VAL A 5 15.32 -1.36 -1.85
N PRO A 6 14.36 -2.24 -1.54
CA PRO A 6 12.94 -1.90 -1.59
C PRO A 6 12.63 -0.70 -0.70
N ARG A 7 11.71 0.16 -1.16
CA ARG A 7 11.25 1.31 -0.40
C ARG A 7 10.32 0.85 0.70
N LYS A 8 10.68 1.16 1.94
CA LYS A 8 9.83 0.93 3.11
C LYS A 8 8.64 1.89 3.11
N VAL A 9 7.43 1.34 3.22
CA VAL A 9 6.17 2.09 3.15
C VAL A 9 5.25 1.70 4.30
N ILE A 10 4.57 2.68 4.89
CA ILE A 10 3.36 2.49 5.69
C ILE A 10 2.19 2.93 4.82
N TYR A 11 1.15 2.11 4.73
CA TYR A 11 -0.03 2.38 3.92
C TYR A 11 -1.17 2.85 4.82
N ASP A 12 -1.45 4.15 4.81
CA ASP A 12 -2.53 4.78 5.56
C ASP A 12 -3.63 5.21 4.58
N THR A 13 -4.88 4.76 4.81
CA THR A 13 -5.99 4.94 3.87
C THR A 13 -7.35 5.03 4.58
N ASP A 14 -8.38 5.58 3.94
CA ASP A 14 -9.80 5.43 4.25
C ASP A 14 -10.45 4.35 3.36
N PRO A 15 -10.47 3.06 3.76
CA PRO A 15 -10.56 1.94 2.82
C PRO A 15 -11.77 1.94 1.88
N GLY A 16 -11.54 2.24 0.60
CA GLY A 16 -12.44 2.02 -0.53
C GLY A 16 -12.01 0.87 -1.45
N VAL A 17 -12.77 0.65 -2.54
CA VAL A 17 -12.45 -0.38 -3.55
C VAL A 17 -11.14 -0.05 -4.26
N ASP A 18 -10.89 1.23 -4.52
CA ASP A 18 -9.67 1.75 -5.11
C ASP A 18 -8.46 1.62 -4.18
N ASP A 19 -8.62 1.81 -2.87
CA ASP A 19 -7.55 1.57 -1.89
C ASP A 19 -7.17 0.10 -1.79
N ALA A 20 -8.16 -0.79 -1.82
CA ALA A 20 -7.91 -2.23 -1.85
C ALA A 20 -7.09 -2.64 -3.09
N MET A 21 -7.38 -2.03 -4.25
CA MET A 21 -6.60 -2.24 -5.48
C MET A 21 -5.19 -1.66 -5.37
N ALA A 22 -5.03 -0.46 -4.81
CA ALA A 22 -3.72 0.15 -4.59
C ALA A 22 -2.87 -0.66 -3.61
N LEU A 23 -3.45 -1.18 -2.53
CA LEU A 23 -2.78 -2.07 -1.59
C LEU A 23 -2.36 -3.38 -2.28
N TYR A 24 -3.21 -3.97 -3.11
CA TYR A 24 -2.87 -5.15 -3.90
C TYR A 24 -1.67 -4.90 -4.81
N TYR A 25 -1.66 -3.77 -5.53
CA TYR A 25 -0.53 -3.41 -6.38
C TYR A 25 0.75 -3.14 -5.57
N ALA A 26 0.63 -2.48 -4.41
CA ALA A 26 1.77 -2.22 -3.54
C ALA A 26 2.42 -3.53 -3.03
N LEU A 27 1.59 -4.52 -2.66
CA LEU A 27 2.06 -5.85 -2.24
C LEU A 27 2.74 -6.63 -3.37
N ALA A 28 2.32 -6.44 -4.62
CA ALA A 28 2.90 -7.10 -5.79
C ALA A 28 4.15 -6.39 -6.34
N HIS A 29 4.45 -5.17 -5.88
CA HIS A 29 5.51 -4.35 -6.46
C HIS A 29 6.89 -4.72 -5.84
N PRO A 30 7.87 -5.19 -6.64
CA PRO A 30 9.14 -5.69 -6.12
C PRO A 30 10.02 -4.62 -5.47
N GLU A 31 9.74 -3.34 -5.72
CA GLU A 31 10.46 -2.22 -5.10
C GLU A 31 9.77 -1.64 -3.85
N ILE A 32 8.72 -2.29 -3.34
CA ILE A 32 7.99 -1.84 -2.14
C ILE A 32 8.12 -2.91 -1.04
N GLU A 33 8.54 -2.47 0.14
CA GLU A 33 8.48 -3.23 1.38
C GLU A 33 7.41 -2.61 2.28
N LEU A 34 6.23 -3.22 2.32
CA LEU A 34 5.13 -2.75 3.16
C LEU A 34 5.39 -3.14 4.61
N LEU A 35 5.54 -2.14 5.49
CA LEU A 35 5.81 -2.32 6.91
C LEU A 35 4.53 -2.48 7.75
N GLY A 36 3.42 -1.93 7.27
CA GLY A 36 2.17 -1.94 8.00
C GLY A 36 1.07 -1.16 7.27
N VAL A 37 -0.16 -1.39 7.72
CA VAL A 37 -1.37 -0.74 7.21
C VAL A 37 -2.08 -0.09 8.39
N THR A 38 -2.47 1.17 8.22
CA THR A 38 -3.36 1.90 9.14
C THR A 38 -4.58 2.38 8.37
N THR A 39 -5.68 2.56 9.08
CA THR A 39 -6.95 2.96 8.47
C THR A 39 -7.56 4.16 9.17
N THR A 40 -8.27 4.97 8.40
CA THR A 40 -9.07 6.09 8.88
C THR A 40 -10.50 6.00 8.34
N PHE A 41 -11.42 6.81 8.90
CA PHE A 41 -12.75 6.97 8.31
C PHE A 41 -12.70 8.03 7.20
N GLY A 42 -13.42 7.78 6.10
CA GLY A 42 -13.44 8.73 4.98
C GLY A 42 -14.55 8.46 3.97
N ASN A 43 -14.17 8.22 2.71
CA ASN A 43 -15.02 8.37 1.53
C ASN A 43 -16.09 7.28 1.30
N VAL A 44 -16.04 6.16 2.04
CA VAL A 44 -16.99 5.04 1.91
C VAL A 44 -18.25 5.28 2.76
N THR A 45 -19.42 4.94 2.19
CA THR A 45 -20.75 5.05 2.83
C THR A 45 -21.34 3.68 3.14
#